data_AF-A0A3S0W5R8-F1
#
_entry.id   AF-A0A3S0W5R8-F1
#
_cell.length_a   1.000
_cell.length_b   1.000
_cell.length_c   1.000
_cell.angle_alpha   90.00
_cell.angle_beta   90.00
_cell.angle_gamma   90.00
#
_symmetry.space_group_name_H-M   'P 1'
#
loop_
_entity.id
_entity.type
_entity.pdbx_description
1 polymer ?
#
loop_
_entity_poly.entity_id
_entity_poly.type
_entity_poly.pdbx_seq_one_letter_code
_entity_poly.pdbx_strand_id
1 'polypeptide(L)' 'ALEQTLRQVIIDFEPRILRQSLRVHAAFTEERMSHNALTFEINGELWGQPMPLQLYWKTEIDLESGQVKVEESNRPRGA' A
#
# COMPACT_ATOMS: atom_id res chain seq x y z
N ALA A 1 8.72 10.34 6.48
CA ALA A 1 7.60 10.81 7.34
C ALA A 1 6.27 10.24 6.86
N LEU A 2 5.80 10.55 5.65
CA LEU A 2 4.47 10.13 5.17
C LEU A 2 4.26 8.59 5.12
N GLU A 3 5.25 7.83 4.63
CA GLU A 3 5.18 6.35 4.64
C GLU A 3 5.02 5.79 6.05
N GLN A 4 5.71 6.35 7.04
CA GLN A 4 5.63 5.91 8.45
C GLN A 4 4.27 6.25 9.04
N THR A 5 3.73 7.44 8.75
CA THR A 5 2.38 7.82 9.16
C THR A 5 1.34 6.87 8.56
N LEU A 6 1.42 6.60 7.25
CA LEU A 6 0.50 5.69 6.57
C LEU A 6 0.62 4.26 7.13
N ARG A 7 1.84 3.78 7.35
CA ARG A 7 2.09 2.49 8.01
C ARG A 7 1.42 2.44 9.39
N GLN A 8 1.58 3.48 10.21
CA GLN A 8 1.01 3.51 11.55
C GLN A 8 -0.52 3.51 11.51
N VAL A 9 -1.13 4.30 10.63
CA VAL A 9 -2.58 4.32 10.40
C VAL A 9 -3.09 2.93 9.99
N ILE A 10 -2.44 2.26 9.03
CA ILE A 10 -2.84 0.91 8.63
C ILE A 10 -2.77 -0.06 9.80
N ILE A 11 -1.71 0.02 10.61
CA ILE A 11 -1.53 -0.81 11.80
C ILE A 11 -2.62 -0.58 12.85
N ASP A 12 -3.09 0.65 13.00
CA ASP A 12 -4.10 1.03 13.98
C ASP A 12 -5.52 0.67 13.54
N PHE A 13 -5.81 0.76 12.23
CA PHE A 13 -7.14 0.53 11.68
C PHE A 13 -7.34 -0.85 11.04
N GLU A 14 -6.28 -1.62 10.76
CA GLU A 14 -6.37 -2.96 10.20
C GLU A 14 -5.54 -3.98 11.02
N PRO A 15 -6.07 -4.41 12.19
CA PRO A 15 -5.35 -5.28 13.11
C PRO A 15 -5.11 -6.70 12.59
N ARG A 16 -5.80 -7.11 11.50
CA ARG A 16 -5.57 -8.41 10.86
C ARG A 16 -4.27 -8.45 10.07
N ILE A 17 -3.64 -7.31 9.78
CA ILE A 17 -2.31 -7.29 9.15
C ILE A 17 -1.24 -7.56 10.22
N LEU A 18 -0.36 -8.50 9.93
CA LEU A 18 0.87 -8.77 10.67
C LEU A 18 1.77 -7.52 10.64
N ARG A 19 1.92 -6.84 11.79
CA ARG A 19 2.67 -5.59 11.90
C ARG A 19 4.10 -5.70 11.38
N GLN A 20 4.76 -6.84 11.63
CA GLN A 20 6.12 -7.09 11.17
C GLN A 20 6.24 -7.30 9.65
N SER A 21 5.18 -7.74 8.97
CA SER A 21 5.21 -7.98 7.52
C SER A 21 4.76 -6.77 6.70
N LEU A 22 4.00 -5.84 7.30
CA LEU A 22 3.60 -4.61 6.62
C LEU A 22 4.83 -3.86 6.07
N ARG A 23 4.77 -3.41 4.83
CA ARG A 23 5.73 -2.52 4.18
C ARG A 23 4.93 -1.48 3.41
N VAL A 24 5.33 -0.22 3.53
CA VAL A 24 4.73 0.90 2.79
C VAL A 24 5.87 1.60 2.08
N HIS A 25 5.76 1.74 0.76
CA HIS A 25 6.75 2.41 -0.07
C HIS A 25 6.08 3.43 -0.99
N ALA A 26 6.56 4.66 -0.98
CA ALA A 26 6.17 5.69 -1.93
C ALA A 26 7.02 5.57 -3.20
N ALA A 27 6.38 5.21 -4.31
CA ALA A 27 6.99 5.17 -5.61
C ALA A 27 6.77 6.51 -6.32
N PHE A 28 7.87 7.22 -6.59
CA PHE A 28 7.90 8.41 -7.43
C PHE A 28 8.42 8.00 -8.80
N THR A 29 7.53 7.74 -9.76
CA THR A 29 7.94 7.48 -11.14
C THR A 29 8.08 8.83 -11.84
N GLU A 30 9.17 9.09 -12.55
CA GLU A 30 9.40 10.37 -13.26
C GLU A 30 8.23 10.74 -14.19
N GLU A 31 7.60 9.75 -14.83
CA GLU A 31 6.39 9.92 -15.65
C GLU A 31 5.17 10.39 -14.84
N ARG A 32 5.03 9.94 -13.58
CA ARG A 32 3.93 10.30 -12.67
C ARG A 32 4.19 11.58 -11.88
N MET A 33 5.45 11.97 -11.71
CA MET A 33 5.78 13.31 -11.20
C MET A 33 5.27 14.42 -12.14
N SER A 34 5.12 14.14 -13.44
CA SER A 34 4.50 15.09 -14.38
C SER A 34 3.00 15.29 -14.15
N HIS A 35 2.32 14.36 -13.47
CA HIS A 35 0.88 14.38 -13.21
C HIS A 35 0.52 14.74 -11.75
N ASN A 36 1.46 15.29 -10.96
CA ASN A 36 1.22 15.58 -9.53
C ASN A 36 0.64 14.37 -8.76
N ALA A 37 1.00 13.14 -9.13
CA ALA A 37 0.44 11.93 -8.52
C ALA A 37 1.49 11.22 -7.65
N LEU A 38 1.09 10.81 -6.45
CA LEU A 38 1.86 10.01 -5.52
C LEU A 38 1.35 8.58 -5.50
N THR A 39 2.22 7.60 -5.74
CA THR A 39 1.86 6.19 -5.67
C THR A 39 2.45 5.54 -4.42
N PHE A 40 1.64 4.78 -3.69
CA PHE A 40 2.07 3.93 -2.59
C PHE A 40 1.92 2.46 -2.96
N GLU A 41 2.97 1.69 -2.70
CA GLU A 41 2.94 0.23 -2.68
C GLU A 41 2.87 -0.24 -1.23
N ILE A 42 1.80 -0.93 -0.88
CA ILE A 42 1.56 -1.46 0.45
C ILE A 42 1.57 -2.98 0.34
N ASN A 43 2.45 -3.63 1.08
CA ASN A 43 2.61 -5.08 1.10
C ASN A 43 2.47 -5.57 2.53
N GLY A 44 1.92 -6.76 2.74
CA GLY A 44 1.86 -7.35 4.07
C GLY A 44 1.25 -8.73 4.06
N GLU A 45 1.08 -9.28 5.24
CA GLU A 45 0.42 -10.58 5.44
C GLU A 45 -0.77 -10.40 6.37
N LEU A 46 -1.91 -10.92 5.96
CA LEU A 46 -3.10 -10.99 6.79
C LEU A 46 -3.10 -12.30 7.59
N TRP A 47 -3.43 -12.22 8.88
CA TRP A 47 -3.79 -13.40 9.66
C TRP A 47 -5.07 -14.00 9.06
N GLY A 48 -4.94 -15.19 8.49
CA GLY A 48 -6.04 -15.94 7.89
C GLY A 48 -6.14 -17.33 8.51
N GLN A 49 -7.34 -17.91 8.42
CA GLN A 49 -7.57 -19.32 8.71
C GLN A 49 -7.94 -20.02 7.38
N PRO A 50 -7.29 -21.15 7.03
CA PRO A 50 -6.31 -21.92 7.81
C PRO A 50 -4.84 -21.43 7.68
N MET A 51 -4.53 -20.48 6.80
CA MET A 51 -3.16 -19.98 6.57
C MET A 51 -3.13 -18.46 6.32
N PRO A 52 -1.98 -17.79 6.54
CA PRO A 52 -1.79 -16.37 6.24
C PRO A 52 -1.98 -16.05 4.75
N LEU A 53 -2.51 -14.86 4.44
CA LEU A 53 -2.73 -14.39 3.07
C LEU A 53 -1.76 -13.25 2.74
N GLN A 54 -1.12 -13.31 1.58
CA GLN A 54 -0.32 -12.21 1.06
C GLN A 54 -1.23 -11.08 0.57
N LEU A 55 -0.87 -9.86 0.91
CA LEU A 55 -1.61 -8.65 0.58
C LEU A 55 -0.70 -7.71 -0.21
N TYR A 56 -1.24 -7.21 -1.32
CA TYR A 56 -0.60 -6.18 -2.14
C TYR A 56 -1.64 -5.15 -2.55
N TRP A 57 -1.43 -3.91 -2.13
CA TRP A 57 -2.21 -2.76 -2.56
C TRP A 57 -1.34 -1.74 -3.24
N LYS A 58 -1.88 -1.17 -4.31
CA LYS A 58 -1.33 0.01 -4.97
C LYS A 58 -2.32 1.15 -4.76
N THR A 59 -1.87 2.23 -4.14
CA THR A 59 -2.69 3.42 -3.93
C THR A 59 -2.11 4.56 -4.76
N GLU A 60 -2.93 5.23 -5.55
CA GLU A 60 -2.57 6.41 -6.32
C GLU A 60 -3.32 7.60 -5.75
N ILE A 61 -2.60 8.65 -5.41
CA ILE A 61 -3.13 9.90 -4.85
C ILE A 61 -2.78 11.01 -5.82
N ASP A 62 -3.81 11.64 -6.38
CA ASP A 62 -3.67 12.87 -7.16
C ASP A 62 -3.53 14.06 -6.20
N LEU A 63 -2.39 14.73 -6.20
CA LEU A 63 -2.08 15.82 -5.26
C LEU A 63 -2.74 17.16 -5.67
N GLU A 64 -3.26 17.26 -6.88
CA GLU A 64 -3.95 18.46 -7.36
C GLU A 64 -5.42 18.48 -6.91
N SER A 65 -6.11 17.35 -7.08
CA SER A 65 -7.52 17.16 -6.76
C SER A 65 -7.77 16.49 -5.41
N GLY A 66 -6.75 15.84 -4.84
CA GLY A 66 -6.88 15.02 -3.63
C GLY A 66 -7.58 13.68 -3.86
N GLN A 67 -7.83 13.28 -5.11
CA GLN A 67 -8.47 12.00 -5.41
C GLN A 67 -7.56 10.83 -5.05
N VAL A 68 -8.15 9.80 -4.45
CA VAL A 68 -7.44 8.58 -4.05
C VAL A 68 -8.04 7.38 -4.75
N LYS A 69 -7.19 6.62 -5.44
CA LYS A 69 -7.54 5.35 -6.07
C LYS A 69 -6.78 4.22 -5.36
N VAL A 70 -7.50 3.20 -4.90
CA VAL A 70 -6.90 2.01 -4.28
C VAL A 70 -7.16 0.82 -5.18
N GLU A 71 -6.09 0.13 -5.57
CA GLU A 71 -6.13 -1.08 -6.38
C GLU A 71 -5.57 -2.25 -5.59
N GLU A 72 -6.38 -3.28 -5.39
CA GLU A 72 -5.92 -4.55 -4.84
C GLU A 72 -5.32 -5.40 -5.95
N SER A 73 -4.09 -5.85 -5.75
CA SER A 73 -3.41 -6.72 -6.71
C SER A 73 -3.29 -8.11 -6.11
N ASN A 74 -4.08 -9.06 -6.58
CA ASN A 74 -3.90 -10.46 -6.20
C ASN A 74 -2.78 -11.16 -7.01
N ARG A 75 -1.75 -10.42 -7.44
CA ARG A 75 -0.67 -11.00 -8.26
C ARG A 75 0.40 -11.58 -7.35
N PRO A 76 0.56 -12.91 -7.28
CA PRO A 76 1.77 -13.49 -6.69
C PRO A 76 2.97 -12.99 -7.49
N ARG A 77 3.96 -12.38 -6.84
CA ARG A 77 5.24 -12.10 -7.50
C ARG A 77 5.93 -13.44 -7.75
N GLY A 78 5.85 -13.92 -8.99
CA GLY A 78 6.42 -15.19 -9.44
C GLY A 78 5.92 -15.58 -10.82
N ALA A 79 6.39 -14.86 -11.84
CA ALA A 79 6.55 -15.36 -13.21
C ALA A 79 8.02 -15.15 -13.58
#